data_AF-A0A9D1NCW0-F1
#
_entry.id   AF-A0A9D1NCW0-F1
#
_cell.length_a   1.000
_cell.length_b   1.000
_cell.length_c   1.000
_cell.angle_alpha   90.00
_cell.angle_beta   90.00
_cell.angle_gamma   90.00
#
_symmetry.space_group_name_H-M   'P 1'
#
loop_
_entity.id
_entity.type
_entity.pdbx_description
1 polymer ?
#
loop_
_entity_poly.entity_id
_entity_poly.type
_entity_poly.pdbx_seq_one_letter_code
_entity_poly.pdbx_strand_id
1 'polypeptide(L)'
;MEIRSDVFDIARRLKEIDPRYRLYYRPGKGFSLKTEGAAGELRLPFDTLDARTVEYVRKTRVERSDCLRREIEEDNRRAEAAAMKDALRSTEEQIALSVDKVKHERA
;
A
#
# COMPACT_ATOMS: atom_id res chain seq x y z
N MET A 1 -27.83 -7.16 12.59
CA MET A 1 -28.58 -5.88 12.55
C MET A 1 -27.85 -4.92 11.63
N GLU A 2 -28.56 -4.25 10.70
CA GLU A 2 -27.98 -3.17 9.89
C GLU A 2 -27.85 -1.91 10.76
N ILE A 3 -26.71 -1.22 10.65
CA ILE A 3 -26.44 0.05 11.33
C ILE A 3 -26.46 1.15 10.28
N ARG A 4 -27.45 2.05 10.40
CA ARG A 4 -27.64 3.17 9.47
C ARG A 4 -27.10 4.49 10.02
N SER A 5 -27.01 4.60 11.34
CA SER A 5 -26.47 5.73 12.09
C SER A 5 -25.85 5.21 13.38
N ASP A 6 -24.82 5.91 13.84
CA ASP A 6 -24.10 5.64 15.09
C ASP A 6 -23.61 6.96 15.68
N VAL A 7 -23.18 6.93 16.94
CA VAL A 7 -22.80 8.13 17.73
C VAL A 7 -21.66 8.94 17.07
N PHE A 8 -20.79 8.29 16.30
CA PHE A 8 -19.62 8.93 15.68
C PHE A 8 -19.77 9.09 14.16
N ASP A 9 -20.99 8.93 13.64
CA ASP A 9 -21.30 9.02 12.21
C ASP A 9 -20.46 8.08 11.33
N ILE A 10 -19.96 6.96 11.85
CA ILE A 10 -19.13 6.02 11.10
C ILE A 10 -19.91 5.45 9.91
N ALA A 11 -21.16 5.05 10.09
CA ALA A 11 -22.02 4.55 9.02
C ALA A 11 -22.19 5.59 7.89
N ARG A 12 -22.32 6.88 8.23
CA ARG A 12 -22.40 7.98 7.26
C ARG A 12 -21.07 8.19 6.54
N ARG A 13 -19.97 8.28 7.29
CA ARG A 13 -18.60 8.46 6.75
C ARG A 13 -18.17 7.31 5.85
N LEU A 14 -18.61 6.08 6.12
CA LEU A 14 -18.39 4.94 5.23
C LEU A 14 -19.14 5.10 3.91
N LYS A 15 -20.37 5.61 3.92
CA LYS A 15 -21.13 5.91 2.69
C LYS A 15 -20.52 7.05 1.86
N GLU A 16 -19.82 7.99 2.49
CA GLU A 16 -19.04 9.01 1.79
C GLU A 16 -17.85 8.41 1.02
N ILE A 17 -17.34 7.24 1.43
CA ILE A 17 -16.29 6.51 0.70
C ILE A 17 -16.89 5.75 -0.49
N ASP A 18 -17.98 5.00 -0.26
CA ASP A 18 -18.76 4.31 -1.28
C ASP A 18 -20.24 4.24 -0.84
N PRO A 19 -21.19 4.84 -1.57
CA PRO A 19 -22.62 4.82 -1.23
C PRO A 19 -23.24 3.42 -1.10
N ARG A 20 -22.61 2.40 -1.71
CA ARG A 20 -23.04 1.00 -1.66
C ARG A 20 -22.68 0.31 -0.35
N TYR A 21 -21.86 0.93 0.50
CA TYR A 21 -21.50 0.34 1.78
C TYR A 21 -22.69 0.26 2.74
N ARG A 22 -22.77 -0.88 3.43
CA ARG A 22 -23.78 -1.22 4.43
C ARG A 22 -23.08 -1.84 5.64
N LEU A 23 -23.23 -1.21 6.79
CA LEU A 23 -22.60 -1.64 8.03
C LEU A 23 -23.53 -2.57 8.80
N TYR A 24 -22.99 -3.65 9.34
CA TYR A 24 -23.74 -4.65 10.08
C TYR A 24 -23.03 -5.00 11.39
N TYR A 25 -23.82 -5.24 12.43
CA TYR A 25 -23.36 -5.86 13.68
C TYR A 25 -24.03 -7.21 13.87
N ARG A 26 -23.23 -8.20 14.26
CA ARG A 26 -23.69 -9.55 14.61
C ARG A 26 -23.12 -9.95 15.97
N PRO A 27 -23.97 -10.29 16.97
CA PRO A 27 -23.51 -10.80 18.26
C PRO A 27 -22.56 -11.99 18.07
N GLY A 28 -21.43 -11.99 18.78
CA GLY A 28 -20.38 -13.01 18.68
C GLY A 28 -19.51 -12.98 17.42
N LYS A 29 -19.85 -12.18 16.40
CA LYS A 29 -19.05 -12.00 15.17
C LYS A 29 -18.51 -10.58 14.97
N GLY A 30 -19.01 -9.61 15.74
CA GLY A 30 -18.59 -8.22 15.68
C GLY A 30 -19.18 -7.44 14.49
N PHE A 31 -18.48 -6.39 14.09
CA PHE A 31 -18.89 -5.53 12.99
C PHE A 31 -18.39 -6.04 11.63
N SER A 32 -19.19 -5.82 10.60
CA SER A 32 -18.87 -6.20 9.23
C SER A 32 -19.41 -5.16 8.25
N LEU A 33 -18.64 -4.90 7.20
CA LEU A 33 -19.01 -4.00 6.12
C LEU A 33 -19.30 -4.81 4.86
N LYS A 34 -20.48 -4.63 4.28
CA LYS A 34 -20.87 -5.24 3.01
C LYS A 34 -21.00 -4.19 1.93
N THR A 35 -20.60 -4.51 0.72
CA THR A 35 -20.87 -3.70 -0.47
C THR A 35 -22.11 -4.26 -1.18
N GLU A 36 -23.08 -3.40 -1.47
CA GLU A 36 -24.25 -3.75 -2.26
C GLU A 36 -23.82 -4.29 -3.64
N GLY A 37 -24.34 -5.47 -4.02
CA GLY A 37 -23.95 -6.19 -5.24
C GLY A 37 -22.71 -7.08 -5.12
N ALA A 38 -21.99 -7.07 -3.99
CA ALA A 38 -20.86 -7.98 -3.75
C ALA A 38 -21.28 -9.21 -2.93
N ALA A 39 -20.66 -10.36 -3.23
CA ALA A 39 -20.89 -11.61 -2.49
C ALA A 39 -20.21 -11.64 -1.11
N GLY A 40 -19.15 -10.84 -0.92
CA GLY A 40 -18.34 -10.82 0.30
C GLY A 40 -18.69 -9.71 1.29
N GLU A 41 -18.15 -9.85 2.50
CA GLU A 41 -18.14 -8.82 3.54
C GLU A 41 -16.73 -8.65 4.11
N LEU A 42 -16.37 -7.43 4.46
CA LEU A 42 -15.16 -7.11 5.20
C LEU A 42 -15.46 -7.19 6.69
N ARG A 43 -14.85 -8.14 7.40
CA ARG A 43 -14.94 -8.18 8.87
C ARG A 43 -14.05 -7.09 9.45
N LEU A 44 -14.61 -6.28 10.34
CA LEU A 44 -13.86 -5.23 11.04
C LEU A 44 -13.17 -5.84 12.26
N PRO A 45 -11.86 -5.62 12.45
CA PRO A 45 -11.10 -6.20 13.56
C PRO A 45 -11.26 -5.40 14.86
N PHE A 46 -12.42 -4.77 15.07
CA PHE A 46 -12.68 -3.87 16.18
C PHE A 46 -14.05 -4.16 16.80
N ASP A 47 -14.11 -4.04 18.11
CA ASP A 47 -15.34 -4.26 18.90
C ASP A 47 -16.17 -2.97 19.07
N THR A 48 -15.69 -1.86 18.50
CA THR A 48 -16.36 -0.55 18.55
C THR A 48 -16.20 0.18 17.21
N LEU A 49 -17.18 1.03 16.90
CA LEU A 49 -17.14 1.90 15.73
C LEU A 49 -16.51 3.23 16.13
N ASP A 50 -15.36 3.53 15.54
CA ASP A 50 -14.63 4.78 15.73
C ASP A 50 -13.87 5.15 14.44
N ALA A 51 -13.05 6.20 14.50
CA ALA A 51 -12.27 6.67 13.35
C ALA A 51 -11.37 5.58 12.71
N ARG A 52 -10.89 4.59 13.49
CA ARG A 52 -10.05 3.49 12.98
C ARG A 52 -10.81 2.62 11.99
N THR A 53 -12.13 2.53 12.11
CA THR A 53 -12.97 1.80 11.14
C THR A 53 -12.87 2.42 9.76
N VAL A 54 -13.01 3.75 9.67
CA VAL A 54 -12.93 4.50 8.41
C VAL A 54 -11.53 4.39 7.80
N GLU A 55 -10.50 4.52 8.63
CA GLU A 55 -9.11 4.36 8.18
C GLU A 55 -8.81 2.94 7.68
N TYR A 56 -9.28 1.92 8.39
CA TYR A 56 -9.11 0.52 8.00
C TYR A 56 -9.76 0.24 6.65
N VAL A 57 -11.00 0.69 6.45
CA VAL A 57 -11.71 0.54 5.17
C VAL A 57 -10.98 1.25 4.03
N ARG A 58 -10.43 2.44 4.27
CA ARG A 58 -9.59 3.14 3.28
C ARG A 58 -8.29 2.39 2.97
N LYS A 59 -7.71 1.69 3.95
CA LYS A 59 -6.50 0.88 3.79
C LYS A 59 -6.76 -0.40 3.00
N THR A 60 -7.91 -1.05 3.20
CA THR A 60 -8.25 -2.32 2.56
C THR A 60 -8.87 -2.16 1.17
N ARG A 61 -9.16 -0.93 0.72
CA ARG A 61 -9.59 -0.66 -0.64
C ARG A 61 -8.51 -1.01 -1.66
N VAL A 62 -8.90 -1.81 -2.66
CA VAL A 62 -8.05 -2.27 -3.76
C VAL A 62 -7.36 -1.11 -4.46
N GLU A 63 -8.04 0.03 -4.63
CA GLU A 63 -7.46 1.20 -5.30
C GLU A 63 -6.25 1.77 -4.54
N ARG A 64 -6.23 1.65 -3.21
CA ARG A 64 -5.07 2.05 -2.40
C ARG A 64 -3.97 0.99 -2.44
N SER A 65 -4.32 -0.29 -2.45
CA SER A 65 -3.35 -1.37 -2.64
C SER A 65 -2.64 -1.27 -4.00
N ASP A 66 -3.37 -0.93 -5.06
CA ASP A 66 -2.78 -0.70 -6.38
C ASP A 66 -1.89 0.54 -6.42
N CYS A 67 -2.29 1.63 -5.75
CA CYS A 67 -1.44 2.81 -5.61
C CYS A 67 -0.14 2.50 -4.86
N LEU A 68 -0.24 1.80 -3.72
CA LEU A 68 0.93 1.38 -2.93
C LEU A 68 1.85 0.44 -3.72
N ARG A 69 1.28 -0.49 -4.48
CA ARG A 69 2.06 -1.37 -5.35
C ARG A 69 2.81 -0.59 -6.42
N ARG A 70 2.16 0.39 -7.06
CA ARG A 70 2.80 1.26 -8.07
C ARG A 70 3.95 2.08 -7.48
N GLU A 71 3.77 2.61 -6.28
CA GLU A 71 4.81 3.36 -5.56
C GLU A 71 6.03 2.47 -5.26
N ILE A 72 5.81 1.25 -4.77
CA ILE A 72 6.88 0.26 -4.55
C ILE A 72 7.61 -0.08 -5.86
N GLU A 73 6.88 -0.29 -6.95
CA GLU A 73 7.45 -0.56 -8.28
C GLU A 73 8.26 0.64 -8.84
N GLU A 74 7.88 1.87 -8.52
CA GLU A 74 8.65 3.07 -8.88
C GLU A 74 9.95 3.20 -8.09
N ASP A 75 9.89 2.98 -6.78
CA ASP A 75 11.07 3.05 -5.93
C ASP A 75 12.07 1.93 -6.25
N ASN A 76 11.60 0.71 -6.55
CA ASN A 76 12.45 -0.38 -7.01
C ASN A 76 13.17 -0.02 -8.32
N ARG A 77 12.46 0.57 -9.29
CA ARG A 77 13.07 1.03 -10.55
C ARG A 77 14.14 2.10 -10.32
N ARG A 78 13.90 3.02 -9.39
CA ARG A 78 14.89 4.06 -9.03
C ARG A 78 16.12 3.45 -8.36
N ALA A 79 15.93 2.50 -7.45
CA ALA A 79 17.01 1.81 -6.77
C ALA A 79 17.87 0.99 -7.76
N GLU A 80 17.23 0.27 -8.69
CA GLU A 80 17.91 -0.48 -9.75
C GLU A 80 18.74 0.44 -10.66
N ALA A 81 18.17 1.57 -11.08
CA ALA A 81 18.88 2.54 -11.92
C ALA A 81 20.10 3.15 -11.21
N ALA A 82 19.97 3.46 -9.91
CA ALA A 82 21.08 3.96 -9.10
C ALA A 82 22.18 2.90 -8.95
N ALA A 83 21.81 1.66 -8.61
CA ALA A 83 22.74 0.55 -8.47
C ALA A 83 23.51 0.26 -9.78
N MET A 84 22.83 0.31 -10.92
CA MET A 84 23.46 0.10 -12.23
C MET A 84 24.46 1.21 -12.57
N LYS A 85 24.14 2.47 -12.24
CA LYS A 85 25.06 3.60 -12.44
C LYS A 85 26.31 3.48 -11.56
N ASP A 86 26.14 3.06 -10.31
CA ASP A 86 27.25 2.85 -9.38
C ASP A 86 28.14 1.67 -9.81
N ALA A 87 27.52 0.58 -10.28
CA ALA A 87 28.26 -0.54 -10.85
C ALA A 87 29.10 -0.12 -12.07
N LEU A 88 28.53 0.68 -12.98
CA LEU A 88 29.24 1.18 -14.15
C LEU A 88 30.43 2.06 -13.78
N ARG A 89 30.22 3.02 -12.87
CA ARG A 89 31.28 3.89 -12.36
C ARG A 89 32.42 3.11 -11.73
N SER A 90 32.10 2.13 -10.87
CA SER A 90 33.14 1.32 -10.24
C SER A 90 33.91 0.47 -11.26
N THR A 91 33.26 -0.01 -12.32
CA THR A 91 33.95 -0.72 -13.41
C THR A 91 34.85 0.20 -14.23
N GLU A 92 34.40 1.41 -14.54
CA GLU A 92 35.22 2.44 -15.21
C GLU A 92 36.47 2.79 -14.39
N GLU A 93 36.32 2.97 -13.08
CA GLU A 93 37.44 3.23 -12.16
C GLU A 93 38.44 2.05 -12.13
N GLN A 94 37.95 0.81 -12.10
CA GLN A 94 38.80 -0.38 -12.15
C GLN A 94 39.55 -0.51 -13.49
N ILE A 95 38.90 -0.19 -14.61
CA ILE A 95 39.52 -0.20 -15.94
C ILE A 95 40.62 0.85 -16.00
N ALA A 96 40.36 2.07 -15.54
CA ALA A 96 41.34 3.16 -15.53
C ALA A 96 42.61 2.79 -14.73
N LEU A 97 42.43 2.24 -13.53
CA LEU A 97 43.52 1.77 -12.67
C LEU A 97 44.33 0.64 -13.32
N SER A 98 43.65 -0.27 -14.04
CA SER A 98 44.31 -1.38 -14.73
C SER A 98 45.12 -0.90 -15.94
N VAL A 99 44.62 0.09 -16.68
CA VAL A 99 45.33 0.70 -17.82
C VAL A 99 46.59 1.45 -17.36
N ASP A 100 46.53 2.19 -16.26
CA ASP A 100 47.68 2.95 -15.75
C ASP A 100 48.82 2.05 -15.23
N LYS A 101 48.49 0.91 -14.62
CA LYS A 101 49.48 -0.10 -14.24
C LYS A 101 50.24 -0.65 -15.45
N VAL A 102 49.52 -0.99 -16.52
CA VAL A 102 50.12 -1.53 -17.76
C VAL A 102 51.05 -0.51 -18.43
N LYS A 103 50.78 0.79 -18.32
CA LYS A 103 51.65 1.84 -18.86
C LYS A 103 52.95 2.01 -18.06
N HIS A 104 52.89 1.85 -16.74
CA HIS A 104 54.07 1.98 -15.87
C HIS A 104 54.99 0.75 -15.91
N GLU A 105 54.47 -0.44 -16.22
CA GLU A 105 55.28 -1.66 -16.38
C GLU A 105 56.03 -1.74 -17.73
N ARG A 106 55.71 -0.85 -18.68
CA ARG A 106 56.29 -0.84 -20.04
C ARG A 106 57.29 0.30 -20.28
N ALA A 107 57.58 1.13 -19.28
CA ALA A 107 58.58 2.21 -19.32
C ALA A 107 59.85 1.78 -18.57
#